data_AF-A0A496L747-F1
#
_entry.id   AF-A0A496L747-F1
#
_cell.length_a   1.000
_cell.length_b   1.000
_cell.length_c   1.000
_cell.angle_alpha   90.00
_cell.angle_beta   90.00
_cell.angle_gamma   90.00
#
_symmetry.space_group_name_H-M   'P 1'
#
loop_
_entity.id
_entity.type
_entity.pdbx_description
1 polymer ?
#
loop_
_entity_poly.entity_id
_entity_poly.type
_entity_poly.pdbx_seq_one_letter_code
_entity_poly.pdbx_strand_id
1 'polypeptide(L)' 'MPKGQGCNGSLREVVRPDGQPVTYTYDALGRRISKTFQGITTRWLWNGNTPLHEWREDVTAPPPDKNEITTWVFDEGTFR' A
#
# COMPACT_ATOMS: atom_id res chain seq x y z
N MET A 1 2.20 -19.13 -12.59
CA MET A 1 1.89 -19.29 -11.15
C MET A 1 2.46 -18.08 -10.42
N PRO A 2 1.70 -17.36 -9.57
CA PRO A 2 2.26 -16.25 -8.79
C PRO A 2 3.25 -16.81 -7.76
N LYS A 3 4.51 -16.38 -7.82
CA LYS A 3 5.49 -16.62 -6.75
C LYS A 3 5.24 -15.60 -5.64
N GLY A 4 5.08 -16.05 -4.40
CA GLY A 4 5.13 -15.15 -3.24
C GLY A 4 3.80 -14.94 -2.50
N GLN A 5 3.14 -16.00 -2.07
CA GLN A 5 2.08 -15.90 -1.06
C GLN A 5 2.71 -15.89 0.34
N GLY A 6 2.33 -14.94 1.19
CA GLY A 6 2.72 -14.89 2.60
C GLY A 6 1.98 -15.94 3.44
N CYS A 7 2.48 -16.23 4.63
CA CYS A 7 1.96 -17.26 5.56
C CYS A 7 0.51 -17.06 6.05
N ASN A 8 -0.15 -15.95 5.68
CA ASN A 8 -1.54 -15.62 6.00
C ASN A 8 -2.43 -15.45 4.75
N GLY A 9 -2.01 -15.96 3.58
CA GLY A 9 -2.76 -15.79 2.33
C GLY A 9 -2.58 -14.42 1.66
N SER A 10 -1.79 -13.52 2.26
CA SER A 10 -1.47 -12.22 1.67
C SER A 10 -0.60 -12.37 0.42
N LEU A 11 -0.90 -11.56 -0.59
CA LEU A 11 -0.19 -11.57 -1.87
C LEU A 11 1.03 -10.65 -1.77
N ARG A 12 2.25 -11.20 -1.72
CA ARG A 12 3.48 -10.41 -1.61
C ARG A 12 3.98 -9.92 -2.96
N GLU A 13 3.76 -10.70 -4.02
CA GLU A 13 4.18 -10.36 -5.37
C GLU A 13 3.20 -10.91 -6.41
N VAL A 14 2.99 -10.11 -7.47
CA VAL A 14 2.28 -10.52 -8.69
C VAL A 14 3.11 -10.11 -9.89
N VAL A 15 3.33 -11.05 -10.79
CA VAL A 15 3.82 -10.74 -12.14
C VAL A 15 2.62 -10.46 -13.03
N ARG A 16 2.54 -9.23 -13.56
CA ARG A 16 1.50 -8.83 -14.51
C ARG A 16 1.69 -9.54 -15.87
N PRO A 17 0.68 -9.55 -16.76
CA PRO A 17 0.83 -10.13 -18.10
C PRO A 17 1.96 -9.51 -18.94
N ASP A 18 2.33 -8.26 -18.65
CA ASP A 18 3.45 -7.54 -19.25
C ASP A 18 4.83 -7.93 -18.66
N GLY A 19 4.87 -8.93 -17.78
CA GLY A 19 6.09 -9.44 -17.14
C GLY A 19 6.61 -8.56 -15.99
N GLN A 20 5.97 -7.43 -15.70
CA GLN A 20 6.44 -6.51 -14.67
C GLN A 20 5.91 -6.91 -13.28
N PRO A 21 6.77 -6.98 -12.24
CA PRO A 21 6.35 -7.33 -10.90
C PRO A 21 5.63 -6.16 -10.20
N VAL A 22 4.62 -6.50 -9.41
CA VAL A 22 4.00 -5.62 -8.41
C VAL A 22 4.22 -6.29 -7.06
N THR A 23 4.85 -5.57 -6.13
CA THR A 23 5.09 -6.08 -4.77
C THR A 23 4.21 -5.38 -3.75
N TYR A 24 3.93 -6.07 -2.64
CA TYR A 24 3.10 -5.59 -1.55
C TYR A 24 3.71 -5.95 -0.20
N THR A 25 3.53 -5.06 0.78
CA THR A 25 3.83 -5.35 2.18
C THR A 25 2.60 -5.15 3.05
N TYR A 26 2.59 -5.85 4.18
CA TYR A 26 1.44 -5.90 5.09
C TYR A 26 1.92 -5.76 6.54
N ASP A 27 1.06 -5.22 7.40
CA ASP A 27 1.25 -5.26 8.85
C ASP A 27 0.81 -6.60 9.45
N ALA A 28 0.98 -6.75 10.77
CA ALA A 28 0.64 -7.98 11.50
C ALA A 28 -0.87 -8.34 11.46
N LEU A 29 -1.74 -7.36 11.17
CA LEU A 29 -3.19 -7.57 11.00
C LEU A 29 -3.55 -7.95 9.56
N GLY A 30 -2.58 -8.05 8.66
CA GLY A 30 -2.79 -8.41 7.26
C GLY A 30 -3.27 -7.24 6.39
N ARG A 31 -3.19 -6.00 6.87
CA ARG A 31 -3.55 -4.82 6.09
C ARG A 31 -2.37 -4.37 5.26
N ARG A 32 -2.63 -3.91 4.04
CA ARG A 32 -1.58 -3.42 3.13
C ARG A 32 -1.00 -2.11 3.65
N ILE A 33 0.33 -2.03 3.72
CA ILE A 33 1.06 -0.82 4.10
C ILE A 33 1.95 -0.28 2.96
N SER A 34 2.27 -1.11 1.95
CA SER A 34 2.87 -0.63 0.71
C SER A 34 2.48 -1.45 -0.52
N LYS A 35 2.60 -0.80 -1.69
CA LYS A 35 2.51 -1.38 -3.02
C LYS A 35 3.58 -0.72 -3.89
N THR A 36 4.43 -1.49 -4.55
CA THR A 36 5.45 -0.95 -5.46
C THR A 36 5.26 -1.49 -6.87
N PHE A 37 5.30 -0.58 -7.85
CA PHE A 37 5.27 -0.91 -9.28
C PHE A 37 6.09 0.12 -10.05
N GLN A 38 7.01 -0.34 -10.90
CA GLN A 38 7.85 0.51 -11.76
C GLN A 38 8.53 1.69 -11.01
N GLY A 39 9.10 1.41 -9.83
CA GLY A 39 9.80 2.44 -9.03
C GLY A 39 8.89 3.38 -8.23
N ILE A 40 7.57 3.30 -8.43
CA ILE A 40 6.57 4.06 -7.67
C ILE A 40 6.05 3.20 -6.53
N THR A 41 6.17 3.69 -5.31
CA THR A 41 5.63 3.07 -4.09
C THR A 41 4.44 3.88 -3.58
N THR A 42 3.26 3.27 -3.52
CA THR A 42 2.12 3.80 -2.75
C THR A 42 2.17 3.25 -1.33
N ARG A 43 2.02 4.10 -0.33
CA ARG A 43 2.02 3.74 1.09
C ARG A 43 0.71 4.08 1.77
N TRP A 44 0.39 3.33 2.82
CA TRP A 44 -0.77 3.55 3.66
C TRP A 44 -0.40 3.56 5.14
N LEU A 45 -0.96 4.51 5.89
CA LEU A 45 -0.99 4.51 7.35
C LEU A 45 -2.42 4.27 7.82
N TRP A 46 -2.60 3.52 8.89
CA TRP A 46 -3.90 3.14 9.44
C TRP A 46 -4.06 3.65 10.88
N ASN A 47 -5.26 4.13 11.23
CA ASN A 47 -5.70 4.43 12.59
C ASN A 47 -6.77 3.42 13.00
N GLY A 48 -6.44 2.48 13.89
CA GLY A 48 -7.29 1.30 14.08
C GLY A 48 -7.51 0.62 12.72
N ASN A 49 -8.74 0.19 12.40
CA ASN A 49 -9.06 -0.44 11.10
C ASN A 49 -9.35 0.55 9.97
N THR A 50 -9.15 1.85 10.21
CA THR A 50 -9.50 2.92 9.27
C THR A 50 -8.22 3.45 8.61
N PRO A 51 -8.16 3.60 7.27
CA PRO A 51 -7.01 4.23 6.64
C PRO A 51 -6.91 5.69 7.08
N LEU A 52 -5.71 6.16 7.38
CA LEU A 52 -5.45 7.53 7.84
C LEU A 52 -4.74 8.33 6.75
N HIS A 53 -3.63 7.82 6.22
CA HIS A 53 -2.86 8.48 5.17
C HIS A 53 -2.61 7.56 3.99
N GLU A 54 -2.61 8.15 2.80
CA GLU A 54 -2.11 7.55 1.57
C GLU A 54 -1.16 8.54 0.89
N TRP A 55 -0.01 8.06 0.41
CA TRP A 55 0.91 8.87 -0.38
C TRP A 55 1.70 8.03 -1.37
N ARG A 56 2.37 8.70 -2.32
CA ARG A 56 3.22 8.07 -3.33
C ARG A 56 4.66 8.57 -3.23
N GLU A 57 5.59 7.65 -3.41
CA GLU A 57 7.02 7.90 -3.48
C GLU A 57 7.54 7.39 -4.83
N ASP A 58 8.21 8.24 -5.58
CA ASP A 58 9.04 7.83 -6.72
C ASP A 58 10.49 7.76 -6.24
N VAL A 59 11.17 6.66 -6.51
CA VAL A 59 12.57 6.46 -6.11
C VAL A 59 13.53 7.52 -6.68
N THR A 60 13.14 8.18 -7.75
CA THR A 60 13.91 9.24 -8.42
C THR A 60 13.53 10.66 -7.99
N ALA A 61 12.42 10.81 -7.26
CA ALA A 61 11.93 12.10 -6.78
C ALA A 61 12.37 12.36 -5.32
N PRO A 62 12.39 13.62 -4.87
CA PRO A 62 12.43 13.91 -3.45
C PRO A 62 11.23 13.29 -2.72
N PRO A 63 11.31 13.11 -1.38
CA PRO A 63 10.16 12.69 -0.59
C PRO A 63 8.95 13.60 -0.83
N PRO A 64 7.72 13.05 -0.80
CA PRO A 64 6.53 13.82 -1.06
C PRO A 64 6.37 14.94 -0.04
N ASP A 65 5.91 16.09 -0.52
CA ASP A 65 5.51 17.17 0.35
C ASP A 65 4.21 16.82 1.10
N LYS A 66 3.82 17.66 2.07
CA LYS A 66 2.59 17.42 2.84
C LYS A 66 1.31 17.53 2.01
N ASN A 67 1.36 18.23 0.88
CA ASN A 67 0.20 18.43 0.00
C ASN A 67 -0.03 17.22 -0.93
N GLU A 68 0.99 16.38 -1.10
CA GLU A 68 0.93 15.11 -1.84
C GLU A 68 0.44 13.93 -0.99
N ILE A 69 0.10 14.17 0.30
CA ILE A 69 -0.46 13.17 1.21
C ILE A 69 -1.98 13.32 1.25
N THR A 70 -2.69 12.26 0.86
CA THR A 70 -4.13 12.16 1.09
C THR A 70 -4.38 11.76 2.53
N THR A 71 -5.07 12.61 3.28
CA THR A 71 -5.54 12.30 4.64
C THR A 71 -7.03 12.01 4.61
N TRP A 72 -7.39 10.80 5.00
CA TRP A 72 -8.78 10.39 5.07
C TRP A 72 -9.37 10.79 6.43
N VAL A 73 -10.44 11.60 6.39
CA VAL A 73 -11.23 11.96 7.57
C VAL A 73 -12.54 11.20 7.48
N PHE A 74 -12.86 10.45 8.52
CA PHE A 74 -14.10 9.69 8.61
C PHE A 74 -14.87 10.10 9.85
N ASP A 75 -16.17 10.27 9.69
CA ASP A 75 -17.08 10.52 10.81
C ASP A 75 -17.28 9.23 11.62
N GLU A 76 -17.46 9.36 12.94
CA GLU A 76 -17.70 8.23 13.84
C GLU A 76 -18.96 7.46 13.40
N GLY A 77 -18.81 6.14 13.20
CA GLY A 77 -19.91 5.24 12.81
C GLY A 77 -20.02 4.92 11.31
N THR A 78 -19.14 5.46 10.46
CA THR A 78 -19.18 5.24 9.00
C THR A 78 -18.77 3.83 8.56
N PHE A 79 -18.12 3.05 9.43
CA PHE A 79 -17.74 1.66 9.16
C PHE A 79 -18.45 0.71 10.14
N ARG A 80 -19.24 -0.21 9.59
CA ARG A 80 -19.86 -1.35 10.30
C ARG A 80 -19.35 -2.65 9.71
#